data_AF-A0A1I1KJD9-F1
#
_entry.id   AF-A0A1I1KJD9-F1
#
_cell.length_a   1.000
_cell.length_b   1.000
_cell.length_c   1.000
_cell.angle_alpha   90.00
_cell.angle_beta   90.00
_cell.angle_gamma   90.00
#
_symmetry.space_group_name_H-M   'P 1'
#
loop_
_entity.id
_entity.type
_entity.pdbx_description
1 polymer ?
#
loop_
_entity_poly.entity_id
_entity_poly.type
_entity_poly.pdbx_seq_one_letter_code
_entity_poly.pdbx_strand_id
1 'polypeptide(L)' 'MQVIFTPKAKKDLDFWVKSGNKNILRKINALVEDIQLHPFDGIGKPEQLKYNLSGV' A
#
# COMPACT_ATOMS: atom_id res chain seq x y z
N MET A 1 10.86 3.09 9.92
CA MET A 1 10.97 2.71 8.50
C MET A 1 10.37 3.82 7.64
N GLN A 2 11.07 4.29 6.62
CA GLN A 2 10.55 5.34 5.72
C GLN A 2 9.70 4.72 4.60
N VAL A 3 8.54 5.32 4.29
CA VAL A 3 7.68 4.90 3.17
C VAL A 3 8.09 5.67 1.93
N ILE A 4 8.50 4.94 0.88
CA ILE A 4 8.91 5.52 -0.40
C ILE A 4 7.92 5.06 -1.47
N PHE A 5 7.21 6.02 -2.07
CA PHE A 5 6.28 5.73 -3.16
C PHE A 5 6.99 5.77 -4.50
N THR A 6 6.77 4.74 -5.33
CA THR A 6 7.16 4.81 -6.74
C THR A 6 6.33 5.88 -7.48
N PRO A 7 6.81 6.42 -8.61
CA PRO A 7 6.04 7.39 -9.40
C PRO A 7 4.67 6.86 -9.83
N LYS A 8 4.56 5.55 -10.08
CA LYS A 8 3.29 4.89 -10.40
C LYS A 8 2.35 4.88 -9.19
N ALA A 9 2.83 4.41 -8.04
CA ALA A 9 2.02 4.38 -6.81
C ALA A 9 1.53 5.78 -6.40
N LYS A 10 2.36 6.81 -6.61
CA LYS A 10 1.96 8.20 -6.35
C LYS A 10 0.83 8.67 -7.26
N LYS A 11 0.88 8.35 -8.55
CA LYS A 11 -0.22 8.64 -9.50
C LYS A 11 -1.51 7.91 -9.12
N ASP A 12 -1.40 6.65 -8.68
CA ASP A 12 -2.56 5.87 -8.24
C ASP A 12 -3.18 6.47 -6.98
N LEU A 13 -2.37 6.93 -6.02
CA LEU A 13 -2.85 7.64 -4.84
C LEU A 13 -3.54 8.96 -5.22
N ASP A 14 -2.92 9.76 -6.10
CA ASP A 14 -3.50 11.01 -6.60
C ASP A 14 -4.85 10.79 -7.30
N PHE A 15 -5.00 9.69 -8.04
CA PHE A 15 -6.28 9.31 -8.64
C PHE A 15 -7.35 9.08 -7.58
N TRP A 16 -7.03 8.32 -6.53
CA TRP A 16 -7.98 8.07 -5.44
C TRP A 16 -8.33 9.34 -4.68
N VAL A 17 -7.37 10.24 -4.46
CA VAL A 17 -7.62 11.57 -3.87
C VAL A 17 -8.60 12.37 -4.75
N LYS A 18 -8.37 12.43 -6.07
CA LYS A 18 -9.23 13.15 -7.02
C LYS A 18 -10.63 12.54 -7.13
N SER A 19 -10.76 11.22 -7.02
CA SER A 19 -12.06 10.54 -7.04
C SER A 19 -12.95 10.88 -5.85
N GLY A 20 -12.38 11.41 -4.76
CA GLY A 20 -13.11 11.70 -3.52
C GLY A 20 -13.54 10.46 -2.72
N ASN A 21 -13.09 9.25 -3.10
CA ASN A 21 -13.45 8.02 -2.42
C ASN A 21 -12.71 7.86 -1.08
N LYS A 22 -13.26 8.49 -0.04
CA LYS A 22 -12.70 8.51 1.32
C LYS A 22 -12.52 7.12 1.93
N ASN A 23 -13.36 6.14 1.56
CA ASN A 23 -13.27 4.78 2.09
C ASN A 23 -12.00 4.09 1.59
N ILE A 24 -11.68 4.24 0.31
CA ILE A 24 -10.45 3.67 -0.26
C ILE A 24 -9.22 4.37 0.29
N LEU A 25 -9.24 5.70 0.42
CA LEU A 25 -8.12 6.45 1.01
C LEU A 25 -7.83 6.03 2.45
N ARG A 26 -8.87 5.86 3.27
CA ARG A 26 -8.73 5.33 4.64
C ARG A 26 -8.13 3.93 4.65
N LYS A 27 -8.58 3.06 3.75
CA LYS A 27 -8.05 1.70 3.64
C LYS A 27 -6.58 1.68 3.22
N ILE A 28 -6.18 2.51 2.26
CA ILE A 28 -4.78 2.65 1.83
C ILE A 28 -3.92 3.11 3.00
N ASN A 29 -4.32 4.15 3.72
CA ASN A 29 -3.56 4.65 4.87
C ASN A 29 -3.44 3.59 5.97
N ALA A 30 -4.54 2.91 6.32
CA ALA A 30 -4.54 1.86 7.34
C ALA A 30 -3.61 0.70 6.96
N LEU A 31 -3.59 0.29 5.69
CA LEU A 31 -2.68 -0.75 5.20
C LEU A 31 -1.21 -0.31 5.25
N VAL A 32 -0.91 0.94 4.88
CA VAL A 32 0.46 1.46 4.93
C VAL A 32 0.97 1.53 6.37
N GLU A 33 0.14 2.00 7.30
CA GLU A 33 0.49 2.04 8.73
C GLU A 33 0.69 0.64 9.31
N ASP A 34 -0.19 -0.31 8.97
CA ASP A 34 -0.10 -1.70 9.42
C ASP A 34 1.17 -2.37 8.90
N ILE A 35 1.53 -2.20 7.63
CA ILE A 35 2.78 -2.73 7.04
C ILE A 35 4.03 -2.18 7.75
N GLN A 36 3.97 -0.96 8.31
CA GLN A 36 5.10 -0.41 9.07
C GLN A 36 5.32 -1.11 10.41
N LEU A 37 4.27 -1.65 11.02
CA LEU A 37 4.30 -2.37 12.30
C LEU A 37 4.42 -3.89 12.12
N HIS A 38 3.74 -4.42 11.10
CA HIS A 38 3.61 -5.83 10.77
C HIS A 38 3.92 -6.04 9.27
N PRO A 39 5.20 -6.10 8.85
CA PRO A 39 5.55 -6.13 7.43
C PRO A 39 5.10 -7.38 6.65
N PHE A 40 4.92 -8.50 7.34
CA PHE A 40 4.63 -9.81 6.73
C PHE A 40 3.35 -10.46 7.26
N ASP A 41 2.55 -9.73 8.04
CA ASP A 41 1.27 -10.16 8.61
C ASP A 41 0.34 -8.96 8.74
N GLY A 42 -0.95 -9.15 9.01
CA GLY A 42 -1.86 -8.06 9.35
C GLY A 42 -3.11 -7.98 8.48
N ILE A 43 -3.76 -6.81 8.50
CA ILE A 43 -5.16 -6.64 8.06
C ILE A 43 -5.34 -6.77 6.54
N GLY A 44 -4.24 -6.65 5.79
CA GLY A 44 -4.22 -6.78 4.33
C GLY A 44 -4.15 -8.22 3.83
N LYS A 45 -3.98 -9.20 4.72
CA LYS A 45 -3.55 -10.57 4.37
C LYS A 45 -2.32 -10.53 3.45
N PRO A 46 -1.16 -10.05 3.94
CA PRO A 46 0.04 -9.95 3.12
C PRO A 46 0.42 -11.31 2.54
N GLU A 47 0.70 -11.33 1.23
CA GLU A 47 1.13 -12.53 0.52
C GLU A 47 2.44 -12.26 -0.22
N GLN A 48 3.37 -13.21 -0.14
CA GLN A 48 4.63 -13.11 -0.86
C GLN A 48 4.39 -13.25 -2.36
N LEU A 49 4.88 -12.27 -3.12
CA LEU A 49 4.90 -12.34 -4.57
C LEU A 49 5.88 -13.42 -5.05
N LYS A 50 5.58 -14.02 -6.20
CA LYS A 50 6.33 -15.17 -6.76
C LYS A 50 7.13 -14.77 -8.00
N TYR A 51 8.03 -15.66 -8.42
CA TYR A 51 8.83 -15.54 -9.65
C TYR A 51 9.66 -14.25 -9.68
N ASN A 52 9.60 -13.49 -10.78
CA ASN A 52 10.36 -12.26 -11.02
C ASN A 52 10.04 -11.11 -10.05
N LEU A 53 9.04 -11.28 -9.18
CA LEU A 53 8.64 -10.30 -8.17
C LEU A 53 8.99 -10.76 -6.74
N SER A 54 9.69 -11.88 -6.59
CA SER A 54 10.11 -12.38 -5.27
C SER A 54 11.16 -11.45 -4.65
N GLY A 55 10.90 -10.96 -3.44
CA GLY A 55 11.82 -10.11 -2.69
C GLY A 55 11.89 -8.64 -3.13
N VAL A 56 10.96 -8.21 -4.00
CA VAL A 56 10.80 -6.82 -4.45
C VAL A 56 9.84 -6.07 -3.53
#